data_AF-A0A655BQ38-F1
#
_entry.id   AF-A0A655BQ38-F1
#
_cell.length_a   1.000
_cell.length_b   1.000
_cell.length_c   1.000
_cell.angle_alpha   90.00
_cell.angle_beta   90.00
_cell.angle_gamma   90.00
#
_symmetry.space_group_name_H-M   'P 1'
#
loop_
_entity.id
_entity.type
_entity.pdbx_description
1 polymer ?
#
loop_
_entity_poly.entity_id
_entity_poly.type
_entity_poly.pdbx_seq_one_letter_code
_entity_poly.pdbx_strand_id
1 'polypeptide(L)'
;MGHWASIRDQKIELYQCVVPTTWNASPRDPKKQIGAYEAALMGTQMAIPDQPLEILRTLHSFDPCLACSTHVLGNDGSELIAVQVR
;
A
#
# COMPACT_ATOMS: atom_id res chain seq x y z
N MET A 1 -7.75 -10.07 -2.95
CA MET A 1 -8.38 -8.88 -2.35
C MET A 1 -9.56 -9.36 -1.53
N GLY A 2 -9.81 -8.77 -0.36
CA GLY A 2 -10.98 -9.11 0.46
C GLY A 2 -11.73 -7.86 0.88
N HIS A 3 -13.05 -7.93 0.85
CA HIS A 3 -13.96 -6.90 1.34
C HIS A 3 -14.81 -7.52 2.44
N TRP A 4 -14.91 -6.85 3.58
CA TRP A 4 -15.70 -7.27 4.73
C TRP A 4 -16.74 -6.22 5.03
N ALA A 5 -18.01 -6.64 5.12
CA ALA A 5 -19.12 -5.78 5.43
C ALA A 5 -19.92 -6.33 6.62
N SER A 6 -20.27 -5.45 7.55
CA SER A 6 -21.27 -5.72 8.60
C SER A 6 -22.51 -4.89 8.32
N ILE A 7 -23.70 -5.50 8.42
CA ILE A 7 -24.99 -4.85 8.15
C ILE A 7 -25.80 -4.82 9.44
N ARG A 8 -26.33 -3.64 9.78
CA ARG A 8 -27.25 -3.41 10.91
C ARG A 8 -28.36 -2.45 10.49
N ASP A 9 -29.59 -2.73 10.88
CA ASP A 9 -30.77 -1.89 10.57
C ASP A 9 -30.88 -1.55 9.07
N GLN A 10 -30.62 -2.55 8.22
CA GLN A 10 -30.62 -2.44 6.75
C GLN A 10 -29.60 -1.44 6.18
N LYS A 11 -28.59 -1.04 6.97
CA LYS A 11 -27.49 -0.17 6.55
C LYS A 11 -26.15 -0.87 6.75
N ILE A 12 -25.15 -0.48 5.97
CA ILE A 12 -23.77 -0.89 6.19
C ILE A 12 -23.28 -0.20 7.46
N GLU A 13 -23.02 -0.99 8.50
CA GLU A 13 -22.45 -0.49 9.75
C GLU A 13 -20.93 -0.35 9.64
N LEU A 14 -20.28 -1.31 8.97
CA LEU A 14 -18.84 -1.35 8.78
C LEU A 14 -18.53 -1.87 7.39
N TYR A 15 -17.58 -1.24 6.71
CA TYR A 15 -16.99 -1.74 5.47
C TYR A 15 -15.47 -1.64 5.57
N GLN A 16 -14.76 -2.74 5.31
CA GLN A 16 -13.30 -2.81 5.40
C GLN A 16 -12.74 -3.54 4.19
N CYS A 17 -11.67 -2.98 3.63
CA CYS A 17 -10.97 -3.52 2.47
C CYS A 17 -9.55 -3.89 2.87
N VAL A 18 -9.14 -5.14 2.60
CA VAL A 18 -7.74 -5.54 2.67
C VAL A 18 -7.32 -6.01 1.28
N VAL A 19 -6.53 -5.19 0.60
CA VAL A 19 -6.17 -5.38 -0.82
C VAL A 19 -4.72 -5.85 -0.98
N PRO A 20 -4.32 -6.41 -2.13
CA PRO A 20 -3.00 -7.02 -2.31
C PRO A 20 -1.83 -6.07 -1.99
N THR A 21 -1.86 -4.83 -2.49
CA THR A 21 -0.79 -3.86 -2.21
C THR A 21 -0.71 -3.47 -0.73
N THR A 22 -1.81 -3.56 0.04
CA THR A 22 -1.77 -3.34 1.51
C THR A 22 -0.89 -4.38 2.19
N TRP A 23 -0.88 -5.62 1.72
CA TRP A 23 0.01 -6.68 2.22
C TRP A 23 1.46 -6.47 1.75
N ASN A 24 1.65 -6.20 0.47
CA ASN A 24 2.99 -6.12 -0.10
C ASN A 24 3.77 -4.88 0.37
N ALA A 25 3.08 -3.73 0.40
CA ALA A 25 3.62 -2.45 0.82
C ALA A 25 3.34 -2.14 2.32
N SER A 26 3.03 -3.17 3.12
CA SER A 26 2.80 -2.97 4.55
C SER A 26 4.05 -2.38 5.22
N PRO A 27 3.90 -1.36 6.08
CA PRO A 27 5.02 -0.91 6.91
C PRO A 27 5.35 -1.99 7.95
N ARG A 28 6.40 -1.74 8.74
CA ARG A 28 6.75 -2.61 9.85
C ARG A 28 5.60 -2.79 10.83
N ASP A 29 5.37 -4.02 11.23
CA ASP A 29 4.34 -4.35 12.21
C ASP A 29 4.75 -3.91 13.64
N PRO A 30 3.87 -4.06 14.65
CA PRO A 30 4.21 -3.72 16.04
C PRO A 30 5.40 -4.50 16.63
N LYS A 31 5.73 -5.67 16.07
CA LYS A 31 6.92 -6.47 16.43
C LYS A 31 8.15 -6.11 15.60
N LYS A 32 8.09 -5.04 14.80
CA LYS A 32 9.13 -4.56 13.89
C LYS A 32 9.47 -5.52 12.75
N GLN A 33 8.59 -6.47 12.43
CA GLN A 33 8.77 -7.34 11.27
C GLN A 33 8.59 -6.53 9.99
N ILE A 34 9.44 -6.78 8.99
CA ILE A 34 9.44 -6.05 7.72
C ILE A 34 8.39 -6.60 6.74
N GLY A 35 7.83 -5.72 5.91
CA GLY A 35 6.88 -6.08 4.86
C GLY A 35 7.54 -6.69 3.63
N ALA A 36 6.74 -7.11 2.64
CA ALA A 36 7.27 -7.77 1.43
C ALA A 36 8.18 -6.84 0.61
N TYR A 37 7.83 -5.57 0.44
CA TYR A 37 8.66 -4.59 -0.26
C TYR A 37 9.98 -4.35 0.46
N GLU A 38 9.92 -4.12 1.78
CA GLU A 38 11.12 -3.93 2.60
C GLU A 38 12.04 -5.15 2.51
N ALA A 39 11.48 -6.37 2.59
CA ALA A 39 12.24 -7.61 2.48
C ALA A 39 12.84 -7.81 1.08
N ALA A 40 12.09 -7.53 0.02
CA ALA A 40 12.55 -7.71 -1.36
C ALA A 40 13.72 -6.78 -1.73
N LEU A 41 13.80 -5.61 -1.09
CA LEU A 41 14.90 -4.66 -1.32
C LEU A 41 16.17 -5.01 -0.54
N MET A 42 16.09 -5.88 0.47
CA MET A 42 17.26 -6.25 1.29
C MET A 42 18.37 -6.86 0.43
N GLY A 43 19.58 -6.29 0.55
CA GLY A 43 20.76 -6.78 -0.17
C GLY A 43 20.83 -6.42 -1.65
N THR A 44 19.87 -5.64 -2.17
CA THR A 44 19.90 -5.15 -3.55
C THR A 44 21.16 -4.31 -3.78
N GLN A 45 22.00 -4.73 -4.72
CA GLN A 45 23.18 -3.97 -5.12
C GLN A 45 22.75 -2.90 -6.13
N MET A 46 23.13 -1.65 -5.88
CA MET A 46 22.92 -0.55 -6.82
C MET A 46 24.24 -0.24 -7.54
N ALA A 47 24.23 -0.27 -8.86
CA ALA A 47 25.41 0.11 -9.64
C ALA A 47 25.74 1.59 -9.47
N ILE A 48 24.71 2.45 -9.44
CA ILE A 48 24.82 3.91 -9.30
C ILE A 48 23.83 4.36 -8.21
N PRO A 49 24.28 4.71 -6.99
CA PRO A 49 23.38 4.97 -5.86
C PRO A 49 22.38 6.11 -6.05
N ASP A 50 22.70 7.11 -6.87
CA ASP A 50 21.84 8.24 -7.22
C ASP A 50 20.83 7.93 -8.35
N GLN A 51 20.93 6.74 -8.96
CA GLN A 51 20.03 6.26 -10.01
C GLN A 51 19.43 4.91 -9.60
N PRO A 52 18.30 4.90 -8.88
CA PRO A 52 17.79 3.72 -8.17
C PRO A 52 17.07 2.72 -9.09
N LEU A 53 17.68 2.37 -10.23
CA LEU A 53 17.09 1.49 -11.24
C LEU A 53 16.75 0.11 -10.68
N GLU A 54 17.63 -0.45 -9.86
CA GLU A 54 17.46 -1.77 -9.25
C GLU A 54 16.32 -1.77 -8.22
N ILE A 55 16.17 -0.67 -7.47
CA ILE A 55 15.04 -0.48 -6.55
C ILE A 55 13.73 -0.42 -7.34
N LEU A 56 13.67 0.42 -8.39
CA LEU A 56 12.49 0.55 -9.23
C LEU A 56 12.12 -0.78 -9.90
N ARG A 57 13.11 -1.52 -10.41
CA ARG A 57 12.90 -2.83 -11.02
C ARG A 57 12.26 -3.81 -10.05
N THR A 58 12.79 -3.90 -8.83
CA THR A 58 12.24 -4.78 -7.79
C THR A 58 10.83 -4.36 -7.41
N LEU A 59 10.59 -3.08 -7.12
CA LEU A 59 9.26 -2.61 -6.71
C LEU A 59 8.21 -2.73 -7.81
N HIS A 60 8.54 -2.40 -9.06
CA HIS A 60 7.61 -2.54 -10.19
C HIS A 60 7.26 -3.99 -10.49
N SER A 61 8.10 -4.97 -10.11
CA SER A 61 7.75 -6.39 -10.24
C SER A 61 6.55 -6.82 -9.40
N PHE A 62 6.16 -6.03 -8.40
CA PHE A 62 4.97 -6.25 -7.57
C PHE A 62 3.71 -5.54 -8.10
N ASP A 63 3.81 -4.78 -9.20
CA ASP A 63 2.72 -3.98 -9.77
C ASP A 63 2.01 -3.07 -8.72
N PRO A 64 2.74 -2.08 -8.15
CA PRO A 64 2.25 -1.30 -7.02
C PRO A 64 1.07 -0.39 -7.41
N CYS A 65 -0.14 -0.71 -6.91
CA CYS A 65 -1.26 0.22 -6.87
C CYS A 65 -1.38 0.93 -5.51
N LEU A 66 -0.87 2.18 -5.39
CA LEU A 66 -0.91 2.94 -4.14
C LEU A 66 -2.29 3.46 -3.76
N ALA A 67 -3.13 3.80 -4.74
CA ALA A 67 -4.53 4.15 -4.46
C ALA A 67 -5.29 2.97 -3.81
N CYS A 68 -4.96 1.74 -4.25
CA CYS A 68 -5.53 0.54 -3.69
C CYS A 68 -5.10 0.34 -2.22
N SER A 69 -3.80 0.52 -1.90
CA SER A 69 -3.29 0.19 -0.57
C SER A 69 -3.86 1.08 0.55
N THR A 70 -4.19 2.34 0.26
CA THR A 70 -4.58 3.35 1.26
C THR A 70 -6.04 3.76 1.22
N HIS A 71 -6.73 3.60 0.08
CA HIS A 71 -8.17 3.86 -0.06
C HIS A 71 -8.65 5.19 0.57
N VAL A 72 -7.88 6.27 0.36
CA VAL A 72 -8.16 7.60 0.91
C VAL A 72 -9.34 8.24 0.16
N LEU A 73 -10.49 8.31 0.81
CA LEU A 73 -11.74 8.88 0.28
C LEU A 73 -12.42 9.72 1.37
N GLY A 74 -12.92 10.91 1.02
CA GLY A 74 -13.76 11.71 1.90
C GLY A 74 -15.12 11.06 2.14
N ASN A 75 -15.78 11.38 3.26
CA ASN A 75 -17.08 10.80 3.63
C ASN A 75 -18.18 11.02 2.57
N ASP A 76 -18.05 12.06 1.75
CA ASP A 76 -18.94 12.44 0.65
C ASP A 76 -18.29 12.25 -0.74
N GLY A 77 -17.14 11.58 -0.79
CA GLY A 77 -16.33 11.47 -2.02
C GLY A 77 -15.46 12.69 -2.32
N SER A 78 -15.40 13.67 -1.42
CA SER A 78 -14.48 14.81 -1.56
C SER A 78 -13.01 14.38 -1.47
N GLU A 79 -12.14 15.15 -2.13
CA GLU A 79 -10.70 14.99 -2.04
C GLU A 79 -10.21 15.40 -0.64
N LEU A 80 -9.63 14.46 0.11
CA LEU A 80 -9.12 14.73 1.45
C LEU A 80 -7.73 15.36 1.45
N ILE A 81 -6.87 14.93 0.52
CA ILE A 81 -5.48 15.34 0.46
C ILE A 81 -4.90 15.11 -0.94
N ALA A 82 -4.23 16.13 -1.47
CA ALA A 82 -3.45 16.04 -2.69
C ALA A 82 -1.97 15.95 -2.33
N VAL A 83 -1.29 14.87 -2.74
CA VAL A 83 0.15 14.71 -2.51
C VAL A 83 0.88 14.88 -3.83
N GLN A 84 1.65 15.96 -3.95
CA GLN A 84 2.56 16.19 -5.07
C GLN A 84 3.94 15.66 -4.70
N VAL A 85 4.41 14.63 -5.41
CA VAL A 85 5.78 14.12 -5.27
C VAL A 85 6.63 14.83 -6.32
N ARG A 86 7.71 15.49 -5.87
CA ARG A 86 8.67 16.22 -6.72
C ARG A 86 9.56 15.29 -7.52
#